data_AF-A0A661JC02-F1
#
_entry.id   AF-A0A661JC02-F1
#
_cell.length_a   1.000
_cell.length_b   1.000
_cell.length_c   1.000
_cell.angle_alpha   90.00
_cell.angle_beta   90.00
_cell.angle_gamma   90.00
#
_symmetry.space_group_name_H-M   'P 1'
#
loop_
_entity.id
_entity.type
_entity.pdbx_description
1 polymer ?
#
loop_
_entity_poly.entity_id
_entity_poly.type
_entity_poly.pdbx_seq_one_letter_code
_entity_poly.pdbx_strand_id
1 'polypeptide(L)' 'MGEPTSIKALLLKLSRHSPWKVLVKDPQIWRAWDLVVGETIARNAQPHSFRRGVLWVRCSGPQWMHQLQLM' A
#
# COMPACT_ATOMS: atom_id res chain seq x y z
N MET A 1 -23.45 26.76 11.29
CA MET A 1 -22.19 26.51 12.02
C MET A 1 -22.05 25.00 12.10
N GLY A 2 -21.27 24.38 11.20
CA GLY A 2 -21.15 22.92 11.12
C GLY A 2 -20.21 22.42 12.21
N GLU A 3 -20.69 21.56 13.10
CA GLU A 3 -19.85 20.94 14.13
C GLU A 3 -18.74 20.13 13.46
N PRO A 4 -17.47 20.27 13.89
CA PRO A 4 -16.36 19.53 13.30
C PRO A 4 -16.56 18.04 13.59
N THR A 5 -16.98 17.29 12.57
CA THR A 5 -17.08 15.84 12.65
C THR A 5 -15.66 15.30 12.83
N SER A 6 -15.43 14.59 13.93
CA SER A 6 -14.13 13.96 14.19
C SER A 6 -13.74 13.08 13.00
N ILE A 7 -12.51 13.24 12.50
CA ILE A 7 -11.90 12.36 11.47
C ILE A 7 -12.12 10.89 11.83
N LYS A 8 -12.14 10.55 13.13
CA LYS A 8 -12.42 9.21 13.64
C LYS A 8 -13.83 8.72 13.27
N ALA A 9 -14.84 9.57 13.34
CA ALA A 9 -16.21 9.22 12.95
C ALA A 9 -16.35 9.06 11.44
N LEU A 10 -15.62 9.87 10.65
CA LEU A 10 -15.53 9.71 9.20
C LEU A 10 -14.82 8.39 8.82
N LEU A 11 -13.70 8.09 9.47
CA LEU A 11 -12.94 6.85 9.30
C LEU A 11 -13.78 5.62 9.68
N LEU A 12 -14.57 5.68 10.76
CA LEU A 12 -15.47 4.59 11.18
C LEU A 12 -16.68 4.40 10.23
N LYS A 13 -17.06 5.46 9.52
CA LYS A 13 -18.12 5.41 8.50
C LYS A 13 -17.59 4.82 7.20
N LEU A 14 -16.35 5.13 6.85
CA LEU A 14 -15.64 4.56 5.69
C LEU A 14 -15.19 3.11 5.92
N SER A 15 -14.87 2.71 7.16
CA SER A 15 -14.40 1.36 7.48
C SER A 15 -15.44 0.26 7.24
N ARG A 16 -16.73 0.61 7.21
CA ARG A 16 -17.83 -0.33 6.94
C ARG A 16 -18.04 -0.64 5.46
N HIS A 17 -17.35 0.07 4.57
CA HIS A 17 -17.52 -0.07 3.13
C HIS A 17 -16.17 -0.15 2.41
N SER A 18 -15.27 -0.99 2.91
CA SER A 18 -14.07 -1.38 2.15
C SER A 18 -14.34 -2.71 1.44
N PRO A 19 -14.82 -2.72 0.18
CA PRO A 19 -14.93 -3.93 -0.63
C PRO A 19 -13.56 -4.35 -1.21
N TRP A 20 -12.46 -3.92 -0.60
CA TRP A 20 -11.10 -4.24 -1.06
C TRP A 20 -10.61 -5.59 -0.52
N LYS A 21 -11.54 -6.50 -0.20
CA LYS A 21 -11.31 -7.94 -0.32
C LYS A 21 -11.30 -8.36 -1.80
N VAL A 22 -10.67 -7.57 -2.65
CA VAL A 22 -10.12 -8.13 -3.89
C VAL A 22 -9.05 -9.08 -3.35
N LEU A 23 -9.26 -10.38 -3.51
CA LEU A 23 -8.17 -11.35 -3.43
C LEU A 23 -7.14 -10.85 -4.44
N VAL A 24 -6.20 -10.01 -3.99
CA VAL A 24 -5.13 -9.54 -4.83
C VAL A 24 -4.32 -10.78 -5.07
N LYS A 25 -4.61 -11.43 -6.21
CA LYS A 25 -3.86 -12.59 -6.63
C LYS A 25 -2.45 -12.08 -6.81
N ASP A 26 -1.50 -12.81 -6.28
CA ASP A 26 -0.06 -12.55 -6.36
C ASP A 26 0.36 -11.88 -7.69
N PRO A 27 -0.08 -12.35 -8.89
CA PRO A 27 0.31 -11.73 -10.16
C PRO A 27 -0.12 -10.27 -10.37
N GLN A 28 -1.23 -9.82 -9.75
CA GLN A 28 -1.72 -8.46 -9.90
C GLN A 28 -0.87 -7.45 -9.12
N ILE A 29 -0.32 -7.85 -7.96
CA ILE A 29 0.56 -6.96 -7.18
C ILE A 29 1.83 -6.68 -7.97
N TRP A 30 2.45 -7.71 -8.56
CA TRP A 30 3.68 -7.57 -9.32
C TRP A 30 3.46 -6.75 -10.59
N ARG A 31 2.30 -6.90 -11.25
CA ARG A 31 1.96 -6.10 -12.44
C ARG A 31 1.75 -4.61 -12.14
N ALA A 32 1.14 -4.30 -10.99
CA ALA A 32 0.85 -2.92 -10.62
C ALA A 32 2.03 -2.24 -9.90
N TRP A 33 2.98 -3.01 -9.37
CA TRP A 33 4.07 -2.52 -8.54
C TRP A 33 4.83 -1.36 -9.19
N ASP A 34 5.38 -1.57 -10.38
CA ASP A 34 6.20 -0.59 -11.08
C ASP A 34 5.46 0.71 -11.38
N LEU A 35 4.14 0.63 -11.64
CA LEU A 35 3.29 1.79 -11.87
C LEU A 35 3.09 2.60 -10.58
N VAL A 36 2.94 1.93 -9.44
CA VAL A 36 2.67 2.57 -8.14
C VAL A 36 3.93 3.23 -7.57
N VAL A 37 5.05 2.51 -7.56
CA VAL A 37 6.28 3.00 -6.94
C VAL A 37 7.17 3.77 -7.91
N GLY A 38 6.92 3.65 -9.22
CA GLY A 38 7.76 4.22 -10.26
C GLY A 38 9.06 3.43 -10.51
N GLU A 39 9.62 3.63 -11.70
CA GLU A 39 10.72 2.83 -12.25
C GLU A 39 11.96 2.77 -11.33
N THR A 40 12.36 3.91 -10.74
CA THR A 40 13.55 3.98 -9.89
C THR A 40 13.44 3.11 -8.65
N ILE A 41 12.27 3.11 -8.01
CA ILE A 41 12.05 2.35 -6.79
C ILE A 41 11.78 0.89 -7.14
N ALA A 42 11.03 0.62 -8.21
CA ALA A 42 10.81 -0.73 -8.72
C ALA A 42 12.13 -1.46 -8.99
N ARG A 43 13.12 -0.81 -9.59
CA ARG A 43 14.46 -1.40 -9.81
C ARG A 43 15.18 -1.83 -8.54
N ASN A 44 14.85 -1.21 -7.40
CA ASN A 44 15.60 -1.36 -6.16
C ASN A 44 14.81 -2.00 -5.02
N ALA A 45 13.49 -2.03 -5.12
CA ALA A 45 12.56 -2.59 -4.16
C ALA A 45 11.52 -3.39 -4.93
N GLN A 46 11.49 -4.71 -4.69
CA GLN A 46 10.63 -5.64 -5.40
C GLN A 46 9.74 -6.40 -4.42
N PRO A 47 8.46 -6.63 -4.76
CA PRO A 47 7.58 -7.45 -3.95
C PRO A 47 8.14 -8.88 -3.88
N HIS A 48 8.17 -9.42 -2.67
CA HIS A 48 8.73 -10.73 -2.38
C HIS A 48 7.65 -11.74 -2.01
N SER A 49 6.68 -11.32 -1.19
CA SER A 49 5.53 -12.17 -0.86
C SER A 49 4.36 -11.35 -0.37
N PHE A 50 3.14 -11.79 -0.65
CA PHE A 50 1.92 -11.20 -0.10
C PHE A 50 1.18 -12.22 0.75
N ARG A 51 1.10 -11.99 2.07
CA ARG A 51 0.46 -12.94 2.99
C ARG A 51 -0.29 -12.18 4.08
N ARG A 52 -1.51 -12.62 4.37
CA ARG A 52 -2.38 -12.06 5.42
C ARG A 52 -2.56 -10.53 5.30
N GLY A 53 -2.63 -10.02 4.07
CA GLY A 53 -2.78 -8.58 3.80
C GLY A 53 -1.48 -7.78 3.94
N VAL A 54 -0.34 -8.43 4.17
CA VAL A 54 0.98 -7.78 4.27
C VAL A 54 1.79 -8.10 3.02
N LEU A 55 2.26 -7.05 2.35
CA LEU A 55 3.22 -7.14 1.26
C LEU A 55 4.63 -7.01 1.81
N TRP A 56 5.41 -8.07 1.70
CA TRP A 56 6.83 -8.09 2.01
C TRP A 56 7.61 -7.65 0.79
N VAL A 57 8.52 -6.69 0.98
CA VAL A 57 9.30 -6.07 -0.09
C VAL A 57 10.78 -6.28 0.19
N ARG A 58 11.54 -6.78 -0.79
CA ARG A 58 12.99 -6.87 -0.71
C ARG A 58 13.58 -5.59 -1.29
N CYS A 59 14.41 -4.91 -0.51
CA CYS A 59 15.11 -3.68 -0.91
C CYS A 59 16.61 -3.94 -1.07
N SER A 60 17.25 -3.29 -2.04
CA SER A 60 18.70 -3.32 -2.23
C SER A 60 19.48 -2.54 -1.17
N GLY A 61 18.81 -1.71 -0.36
CA GLY A 61 19.38 -1.01 0.77
C GLY A 61 18.37 -0.13 1.52
N PRO A 62 18.78 0.47 2.65
CA PRO A 62 17.88 1.14 3.60
C PRO A 62 17.23 2.40 3.04
N GLN A 63 17.89 3.13 2.14
CA GLN A 63 17.32 4.31 1.49
C GLN A 63 15.97 4.03 0.80
N TRP A 64 15.78 2.83 0.24
CA TRP A 64 14.53 2.47 -0.44
C TRP A 64 13.40 2.14 0.54
N MET A 65 13.73 1.61 1.72
CA MET A 65 12.75 1.45 2.79
C MET A 65 12.23 2.81 3.25
N HIS A 66 13.13 3.77 3.47
CA HIS A 66 12.75 5.14 3.81
C HIS A 66 11.90 5.79 2.70
N GLN A 67 12.31 5.63 1.43
CA GLN A 67 11.58 6.22 0.31
C GLN A 67 10.16 5.63 0.16
N LEU A 68 9.97 4.34 0.43
CA LEU A 68 8.65 3.70 0.46
C LEU A 68 7.78 4.17 1.63
N GLN A 69 8.38 4.52 2.77
CA GLN A 69 7.65 5.03 3.94
C GLN A 69 7.17 6.48 3.78
N LEU A 70 7.81 7.25 2.90
CA LEU A 70 7.50 8.65 2.67
C LEU A 70 6.48 8.89 1.54
N MET A 71 6.12 7.84 0.78
CA MET A 71 5.01 7.88 -0.17
C MET A 71 3.66 7.90 0.55
#